data_AF-A0A2E6JJ31-F1
#
_entry.id   AF-A0A2E6JJ31-F1
#
_cell.length_a   1.000
_cell.length_b   1.000
_cell.length_c   1.000
_cell.angle_alpha   90.00
_cell.angle_beta   90.00
_cell.angle_gamma   90.00
#
_symmetry.space_group_name_H-M   'P 1'
#
loop_
_entity.id
_entity.type
_entity.pdbx_description
1 polymer ?
#
loop_
_entity_poly.entity_id
_entity_poly.type
_entity_poly.pdbx_seq_one_letter_code
_entity_poly.pdbx_strand_id
1 'polypeptide(L)'
;MNFFKNPGLQDIEEQKEHTVDTVPIKTNDKKRKKPSKKKKSNFQQFFAYLFFFGALTAVIFRDQLPGIYENIEKEVLEFLTPPQALQVDNEISSIVTSDIIDFNQVDFIRSQSLVYSLYSLTSAIASDQIIKFEGGKGKIDVTLTGSKNSQFSVDTIGNILNYSLRQIEGKDLYEFGYLIQYEPYLNDNLNPNDYVSLNELRDKFETIIGLDVRMLDPYSLNALEETPIIITSDNVSAINDALAYMLSSGSNLVLNKATMNISNIDKPNVVRLFITYLNYSDS
;
A
#
# COMPACT_ATOMS: atom_id res chain seq x y z
N MET A 1 -25.30 -11.85 -37.24
CA MET A 1 -24.63 -10.63 -36.73
C MET A 1 -24.22 -10.88 -35.30
N ASN A 2 -22.92 -10.82 -35.01
CA ASN A 2 -22.33 -11.03 -33.67
C ASN A 2 -21.94 -9.67 -33.09
N PHE A 3 -22.52 -9.30 -31.95
CA PHE A 3 -22.42 -7.96 -31.35
C PHE A 3 -21.32 -7.79 -30.27
N PHE A 4 -20.46 -8.79 -30.04
CA PHE A 4 -19.55 -8.78 -28.87
C PHE A 4 -18.07 -9.03 -29.18
N LYS A 5 -17.54 -8.56 -30.32
CA LYS A 5 -16.11 -8.79 -30.64
C LYS A 5 -15.11 -7.70 -30.23
N ASN A 6 -15.51 -6.51 -29.77
CA ASN A 6 -14.55 -5.49 -29.31
C ASN A 6 -15.08 -4.73 -28.08
N PRO A 7 -14.56 -4.96 -26.85
CA PRO A 7 -14.75 -4.02 -25.76
C PRO A 7 -13.63 -2.98 -25.83
N GLY A 8 -13.94 -1.80 -26.35
CA GLY A 8 -13.05 -0.65 -26.39
C GLY A 8 -13.79 0.55 -26.98
N LEU A 9 -13.57 1.75 -26.43
CA LEU A 9 -14.14 3.00 -26.94
C LEU A 9 -13.89 3.07 -28.45
N GLN A 10 -14.96 3.11 -29.23
CA GLN A 10 -14.87 3.34 -30.67
C GLN A 10 -14.54 4.81 -30.89
N ASP A 11 -13.39 5.08 -31.49
CA ASP A 11 -13.05 6.42 -31.96
C ASP A 11 -14.08 6.85 -33.01
N ILE A 12 -14.78 7.95 -32.71
CA ILE A 12 -15.71 8.56 -33.65
C ILE A 12 -14.87 9.25 -34.72
N GLU A 13 -14.67 8.59 -35.86
CA GLU A 13 -14.16 9.25 -37.07
C GLU A 13 -15.24 10.21 -37.58
N GLU A 14 -15.01 11.52 -37.41
CA GLU A 14 -15.78 12.57 -38.08
C GLU A 14 -15.63 12.40 -39.60
N GLN A 15 -16.74 12.04 -40.26
CA GLN A 15 -16.84 12.10 -41.72
C GLN A 15 -16.64 13.55 -42.19
N LYS A 16 -15.52 13.82 -42.86
CA LYS A 16 -15.32 15.07 -43.59
C LYS A 16 -16.14 15.04 -44.88
N GLU A 17 -17.05 16.01 -45.00
CA GLU A 17 -17.78 16.30 -46.23
C GLU A 17 -16.83 16.63 -47.39
N HIS A 18 -17.13 16.05 -48.55
CA HIS A 18 -16.54 16.40 -49.84
C HIS A 18 -16.75 17.88 -50.16
N THR A 19 -15.67 18.60 -50.47
CA THR A 19 -15.75 19.90 -51.14
C THR A 19 -14.94 19.87 -52.43
N VAL A 20 -15.61 20.30 -53.49
CA VAL A 20 -15.20 20.33 -54.91
C VAL A 20 -14.15 21.42 -55.15
N ASP A 21 -13.18 21.11 -56.01
CA ASP A 21 -12.10 22.00 -56.44
C ASP A 21 -12.59 23.36 -56.98
N THR A 22 -11.97 24.45 -56.51
CA THR A 22 -11.97 25.73 -57.20
C THR A 22 -10.58 26.39 -57.15
N VAL A 23 -10.15 26.82 -58.34
CA VAL A 23 -8.84 27.34 -58.76
C VAL A 23 -8.39 28.58 -57.97
N PRO A 24 -7.07 28.78 -57.71
CA PRO A 24 -6.59 29.87 -56.85
C PRO A 24 -6.48 31.19 -57.64
N ILE A 25 -7.06 32.25 -57.09
CA ILE A 25 -6.78 33.64 -57.51
C ILE A 25 -5.85 34.27 -56.47
N LYS A 26 -4.63 34.60 -56.90
CA LYS A 26 -3.65 35.37 -56.11
C LYS A 26 -4.13 36.82 -56.01
N THR A 27 -4.28 37.33 -54.79
CA THR A 27 -4.22 38.78 -54.52
C THR A 27 -3.46 39.07 -53.23
N ASN A 28 -2.64 40.11 -53.31
CA ASN A 28 -1.62 40.52 -52.35
C ASN A 28 -2.20 41.13 -51.06
N ASP A 29 -1.53 40.79 -49.97
CA ASP A 29 -1.37 41.47 -48.68
C ASP A 29 -2.27 42.66 -48.30
N LYS A 30 -2.91 42.50 -47.13
CA LYS A 30 -2.81 43.45 -46.00
C LYS A 30 -3.12 42.71 -44.69
N LYS A 31 -2.08 42.36 -43.92
CA LYS A 31 -2.20 41.73 -42.59
C LYS A 31 -2.94 42.67 -41.61
N ARG A 32 -4.22 42.40 -41.34
CA ARG A 32 -4.91 42.88 -40.13
C ARG A 32 -4.62 41.94 -38.97
N LYS A 33 -3.96 42.43 -37.92
CA LYS A 33 -3.76 41.68 -36.66
C LYS A 33 -5.13 41.43 -36.01
N LYS A 34 -5.50 40.16 -35.79
CA LYS A 34 -6.67 39.77 -34.98
C LYS A 34 -6.39 40.07 -33.49
N PRO A 35 -7.35 40.59 -32.71
CA PRO A 35 -7.17 40.79 -31.28
C PRO A 35 -7.01 39.44 -30.57
N SER A 36 -6.01 39.33 -29.69
CA SER A 36 -5.76 38.11 -28.92
C SER A 36 -6.93 37.82 -27.98
N LYS A 37 -7.49 36.61 -28.04
CA LYS A 37 -8.49 36.12 -27.07
C LYS A 37 -7.90 36.25 -25.66
N LYS A 38 -8.53 37.05 -24.79
CA LYS A 38 -8.17 37.10 -23.37
C LYS A 38 -8.38 35.71 -22.77
N LYS A 39 -7.31 35.12 -22.22
CA LYS A 39 -7.37 33.90 -21.41
C LYS A 39 -8.38 34.15 -20.28
N LYS A 40 -9.50 33.42 -20.26
CA LYS A 40 -10.36 33.35 -19.08
C LYS A 40 -9.52 32.71 -17.98
N SER A 41 -9.18 33.51 -16.98
CA SER A 41 -8.34 33.07 -15.87
C SER A 41 -9.18 32.18 -14.95
N ASN A 42 -8.70 30.96 -14.67
CA ASN A 42 -9.30 30.02 -13.72
C ASN A 42 -9.28 30.54 -12.27
N PHE A 43 -8.84 31.78 -12.04
CA PHE A 43 -8.81 32.45 -10.74
C PHE A 43 -10.18 32.53 -10.08
N GLN A 44 -11.26 32.70 -10.85
CA GLN A 44 -12.61 32.71 -10.31
C GLN A 44 -13.03 31.33 -9.78
N GLN A 45 -12.58 30.24 -10.41
CA GLN A 45 -12.84 28.88 -9.94
C GLN A 45 -12.09 28.61 -8.63
N PHE A 46 -10.85 29.07 -8.52
CA PHE A 46 -10.07 28.97 -7.28
C PHE A 46 -10.77 29.65 -6.09
N PHE A 47 -11.26 30.90 -6.26
CA PHE A 47 -12.00 31.59 -5.20
C PHE A 47 -13.35 30.93 -4.89
N ALA A 48 -14.03 30.38 -5.89
CA ALA A 48 -15.27 29.63 -5.67
C ALA A 48 -15.02 28.37 -4.84
N TYR A 49 -13.94 27.63 -5.11
CA TYR A 49 -13.55 26.47 -4.29
C TYR A 49 -13.17 26.87 -2.88
N LEU A 50 -12.37 27.94 -2.71
CA LEU A 50 -11.96 28.41 -1.38
C LEU A 50 -13.18 28.83 -0.54
N PHE A 51 -14.13 29.54 -1.17
CA PHE A 51 -15.37 29.95 -0.51
C PHE A 51 -16.27 28.75 -0.20
N PHE A 52 -16.40 27.80 -1.13
CA PHE A 52 -17.21 26.61 -0.94
C PHE A 52 -16.69 25.73 0.20
N PHE A 53 -15.38 25.44 0.21
CA PHE A 53 -14.77 24.66 1.29
C PHE A 53 -14.79 25.42 2.62
N GLY A 54 -14.53 26.72 2.62
CA GLY A 54 -14.61 27.55 3.83
C GLY A 54 -16.00 27.54 4.46
N ALA A 55 -17.05 27.73 3.64
CA ALA A 55 -18.44 27.65 4.10
C ALA A 55 -18.81 26.23 4.53
N LEU A 56 -18.34 25.19 3.83
CA LEU A 56 -18.56 23.79 4.19
C LEU A 56 -17.94 23.46 5.55
N THR A 57 -16.69 23.86 5.80
CA THR A 57 -16.05 23.71 7.11
C THR A 57 -16.79 24.50 8.19
N ALA A 58 -17.22 25.73 7.91
CA ALA A 58 -17.97 26.52 8.89
C ALA A 58 -19.33 25.88 9.24
N VAL A 59 -19.97 25.17 8.31
CA VAL A 59 -21.21 24.42 8.55
C VAL A 59 -20.94 23.11 9.30
N ILE A 60 -19.91 22.35 8.92
CA ILE A 60 -19.53 21.08 9.56
C ILE A 60 -19.11 21.31 11.02
N PHE A 61 -18.33 22.37 11.27
CA PHE A 61 -17.80 22.67 12.60
C PHE A 61 -18.64 23.71 13.36
N ARG A 62 -19.82 24.08 12.85
CA ARG A 62 -20.69 25.08 13.49
C ARG A 62 -20.99 24.74 14.95
N ASP A 63 -21.21 23.47 15.23
CA ASP A 63 -21.57 22.97 16.56
C ASP A 63 -20.35 22.63 17.44
N GLN A 64 -19.14 22.61 16.86
CA GLN A 64 -17.88 22.30 17.55
C GLN A 64 -16.98 23.53 17.80
N LEU A 65 -17.33 24.70 17.24
CA LEU A 65 -16.58 25.95 17.41
C LEU A 65 -16.25 26.30 18.87
N PRO A 66 -17.17 26.18 19.86
CA PRO A 66 -16.87 26.54 21.24
C PRO A 66 -15.71 25.71 21.83
N GLY A 67 -15.66 24.41 21.53
CA GLY A 67 -14.61 23.51 22.02
C GLY A 67 -13.26 23.69 21.32
N ILE A 68 -13.27 24.11 20.05
CA ILE A 68 -12.02 24.37 19.30
C ILE A 68 -11.34 25.64 19.84
N TYR A 69 -12.09 26.70 20.17
CA TYR A 69 -11.52 27.90 20.78
C TYR A 69 -10.98 27.65 22.19
N GLU A 70 -11.68 26.87 23.02
CA GLU A 70 -11.19 26.50 24.36
C GLU A 70 -9.89 25.69 24.29
N ASN A 71 -9.74 24.81 23.30
CA ASN A 71 -8.51 24.05 23.10
C ASN A 71 -7.35 24.94 22.63
N ILE A 72 -7.60 25.86 21.69
CA ILE A 72 -6.57 26.81 21.23
C ILE A 72 -6.17 27.77 22.36
N GLU A 73 -7.11 28.26 23.16
CA GLU A 73 -6.83 29.14 24.28
C GLU A 73 -5.98 28.43 25.35
N LYS A 74 -6.29 27.16 25.66
CA LYS A 74 -5.46 26.33 26.56
C LYS A 74 -4.05 26.10 26.02
N GLU A 75 -3.92 25.74 24.75
CA GLU A 75 -2.64 25.43 24.12
C GLU A 75 -1.74 26.67 24.03
N VAL A 76 -2.33 27.85 23.77
CA VAL A 76 -1.61 29.14 23.78
C VAL A 76 -1.24 29.59 25.21
N LEU A 77 -2.09 29.35 26.20
CA LEU A 77 -1.78 29.63 27.62
C LEU A 77 -0.65 28.75 28.15
N GLU A 78 -0.63 27.46 27.77
CA GLU A 78 0.44 26.51 28.13
C GLU A 78 1.78 26.92 27.49
N PHE A 79 1.75 27.47 26.27
CA PHE A 79 2.93 27.97 25.57
C PHE A 79 3.48 29.29 26.14
N LEU A 80 2.62 30.12 26.75
CA LEU A 80 2.98 31.44 27.30
C LEU A 80 3.38 31.38 28.78
N THR A 81 3.09 30.29 29.50
CA THR A 81 3.61 30.06 30.85
C THR A 81 5.03 29.48 30.78
N PRO A 82 6.07 30.22 31.22
CA PRO A 82 7.42 29.66 31.27
C PRO A 82 7.48 28.56 32.33
N PRO A 83 8.06 27.38 32.04
CA PRO A 83 8.22 26.34 33.03
C PRO A 83 9.13 26.84 34.17
N GLN A 84 8.77 26.50 35.41
CA GLN A 84 9.63 26.74 36.56
C GLN A 84 10.98 26.07 36.33
N ALA A 85 12.06 26.81 36.61
CA ALA A 85 13.43 26.38 36.37
C ALA A 85 13.73 25.05 37.08
N LEU A 86 13.80 23.98 36.30
CA LEU A 86 14.44 22.74 36.70
C LEU A 86 15.94 23.00 36.82
N GLN A 87 16.52 22.58 37.95
CA GLN A 87 17.95 22.61 38.17
C GLN A 87 18.64 21.79 37.06
N VAL A 88 19.68 22.38 36.49
CA VAL A 88 20.53 21.78 35.46
C VAL A 88 21.31 20.64 36.10
N ASP A 89 20.86 19.42 35.91
CA ASP A 89 21.76 18.27 35.89
C ASP A 89 22.16 18.01 34.44
N ASN A 90 23.48 17.93 34.24
CA ASN A 90 24.12 17.76 32.96
C ASN A 90 23.83 16.35 32.41
N GLU A 91 22.79 16.19 31.60
CA GLU A 91 22.74 15.13 30.59
C GLU A 91 22.21 15.72 29.29
N ILE A 92 23.12 15.94 28.34
CA ILE A 92 22.79 16.19 26.94
C ILE A 92 22.33 14.86 26.36
N SER A 93 21.08 14.49 26.61
CA SER A 93 20.44 13.31 26.02
C SER A 93 19.60 13.76 24.82
N SER A 94 20.11 13.42 23.64
CA SER A 94 19.47 13.32 22.33
C SER A 94 17.95 13.64 22.25
N ILE A 95 17.60 14.80 21.69
CA ILE A 95 16.24 15.13 21.23
C ILE A 95 16.00 14.63 19.78
N VAL A 96 16.86 13.73 19.27
CA VAL A 96 16.74 13.20 17.89
C VAL A 96 15.94 11.88 17.82
N THR A 97 15.49 11.34 18.96
CA THR A 97 15.04 9.94 19.02
C THR A 97 13.51 9.73 18.94
N SER A 98 12.65 10.73 19.12
CA SER A 98 11.19 10.49 19.13
C SER A 98 10.60 10.22 17.74
N ASP A 99 10.96 11.04 16.75
CA ASP A 99 10.27 11.01 15.46
C ASP A 99 10.65 9.77 14.63
N ILE A 100 11.89 9.30 14.76
CA ILE A 100 12.39 8.09 14.07
C ILE A 100 11.70 6.83 14.63
N ILE A 101 11.41 6.80 15.94
CA ILE A 101 10.74 5.67 16.60
C ILE A 101 9.28 5.56 16.13
N ASP A 102 8.56 6.67 15.99
CA ASP A 102 7.14 6.64 15.60
C ASP A 102 6.91 6.15 14.17
N PHE A 103 7.71 6.58 13.19
CA PHE A 103 7.56 6.12 11.79
C PHE A 103 7.83 4.61 11.66
N ASN A 104 8.86 4.12 12.33
CA ASN A 104 9.20 2.70 12.31
C ASN A 104 8.16 1.84 13.01
N GLN A 105 7.53 2.33 14.07
CA GLN A 105 6.42 1.64 14.72
C GLN A 105 5.21 1.50 13.79
N VAL A 106 4.89 2.53 12.99
CA VAL A 106 3.78 2.44 12.02
C VAL A 106 4.06 1.39 10.95
N ASP A 107 5.27 1.40 10.38
CA ASP A 107 5.62 0.42 9.34
C ASP A 107 5.77 -0.99 9.90
N PHE A 108 6.23 -1.11 11.15
CA PHE A 108 6.23 -2.37 11.88
C PHE A 108 4.82 -2.92 12.13
N ILE A 109 3.86 -2.10 12.60
CA ILE A 109 2.47 -2.54 12.79
C ILE A 109 1.85 -2.96 11.44
N ARG A 110 2.10 -2.20 10.37
CA ARG A 110 1.65 -2.56 9.01
C ARG A 110 2.24 -3.88 8.54
N SER A 111 3.53 -4.12 8.84
CA SER A 111 4.22 -5.38 8.59
C SER A 111 3.54 -6.51 9.34
N GLN A 112 3.38 -6.41 10.67
CA GLN A 112 2.73 -7.44 11.49
C GLN A 112 1.31 -7.77 11.02
N SER A 113 0.55 -6.74 10.64
CA SER A 113 -0.78 -6.90 10.05
C SER A 113 -0.74 -7.72 8.77
N LEU A 114 0.17 -7.39 7.85
CA LEU A 114 0.33 -8.14 6.61
C LEU A 114 0.79 -9.58 6.87
N VAL A 115 1.78 -9.77 7.74
CA VAL A 115 2.31 -11.10 8.09
C VAL A 115 1.18 -11.97 8.66
N TYR A 116 0.39 -11.44 9.60
CA TYR A 116 -0.70 -12.18 10.23
C TYR A 116 -1.80 -12.57 9.23
N SER A 117 -2.18 -11.65 8.35
CA SER A 117 -3.20 -11.93 7.34
C SER A 117 -2.74 -12.93 6.29
N LEU A 118 -1.46 -12.89 5.89
CA LEU A 118 -0.89 -13.88 4.99
C LEU A 118 -0.80 -15.25 5.67
N TYR A 119 -0.33 -15.30 6.92
CA TYR A 119 -0.27 -16.53 7.70
C TYR A 119 -1.67 -17.14 7.87
N SER A 120 -2.68 -16.32 8.14
CA SER A 120 -4.08 -16.75 8.24
C SER A 120 -4.60 -17.27 6.89
N LEU A 121 -4.32 -16.58 5.79
CA LEU A 121 -4.71 -16.98 4.43
C LEU A 121 -4.15 -18.37 4.07
N THR A 122 -2.84 -18.56 4.22
CA THR A 122 -2.15 -19.80 3.85
C THR A 122 -2.41 -20.95 4.82
N SER A 123 -2.90 -20.65 6.03
CA SER A 123 -3.32 -21.66 7.00
C SER A 123 -4.78 -22.09 6.82
N ALA A 124 -5.66 -21.16 6.42
CA ALA A 124 -7.08 -21.42 6.24
C ALA A 124 -7.42 -22.03 4.88
N ILE A 125 -6.60 -21.77 3.85
CA ILE A 125 -6.87 -22.18 2.47
C ILE A 125 -5.77 -23.11 1.98
N ALA A 126 -6.16 -24.23 1.38
CA ALA A 126 -5.21 -25.20 0.87
C ALA A 126 -4.34 -24.60 -0.25
N SER A 127 -3.03 -24.86 -0.20
CA SER A 127 -2.05 -24.25 -1.11
C SER A 127 -2.31 -24.48 -2.60
N ASP A 128 -2.95 -25.60 -2.96
CA ASP A 128 -3.34 -25.97 -4.32
C ASP A 128 -4.57 -25.19 -4.81
N GLN A 129 -5.38 -24.67 -3.89
CA GLN A 129 -6.52 -23.82 -4.19
C GLN A 129 -6.13 -22.36 -4.38
N ILE A 130 -4.96 -21.93 -3.88
CA ILE A 130 -4.47 -20.55 -4.05
C ILE A 130 -3.73 -20.45 -5.39
N ILE A 131 -4.33 -19.74 -6.36
CA ILE A 131 -3.75 -19.51 -7.69
C ILE A 131 -2.68 -18.43 -7.61
N LYS A 132 -3.02 -17.31 -6.97
CA LYS A 132 -2.14 -16.17 -6.80
C LYS A 132 -2.61 -15.34 -5.62
N PHE A 133 -1.67 -14.63 -5.02
CA PHE A 133 -2.00 -13.51 -4.17
C PHE A 133 -0.96 -12.40 -4.30
N GLU A 134 -1.38 -11.17 -4.05
CA GLU A 134 -0.53 -10.02 -3.85
C GLU A 134 -1.00 -9.29 -2.59
N GLY A 135 -0.14 -9.30 -1.57
CA GLY A 135 -0.38 -8.65 -0.29
C GLY A 135 0.53 -7.44 -0.10
N GLY A 136 -0.05 -6.34 0.39
CA GLY A 136 0.66 -5.13 0.75
C GLY A 136 -0.27 -3.92 0.89
N LYS A 137 0.22 -2.85 1.53
CA LYS A 137 -0.51 -1.57 1.64
C LYS A 137 -1.92 -1.68 2.22
N GLY A 138 -2.13 -2.58 3.19
CA GLY A 138 -3.42 -2.77 3.86
C GLY A 138 -4.40 -3.68 3.10
N LYS A 139 -3.98 -4.30 1.99
CA LYS A 139 -4.86 -5.15 1.16
C LYS A 139 -4.17 -6.43 0.69
N ILE A 140 -4.98 -7.46 0.46
CA ILE A 140 -4.60 -8.69 -0.21
C ILE A 140 -5.55 -8.89 -1.39
N ASP A 141 -5.00 -8.92 -2.61
CA ASP A 141 -5.69 -9.46 -3.78
C ASP A 141 -5.37 -10.95 -3.86
N VAL A 142 -6.37 -11.82 -3.79
CA VAL A 142 -6.19 -13.27 -3.86
C VAL A 142 -7.12 -13.85 -4.91
N THR A 143 -6.61 -14.80 -5.68
CA THR A 143 -7.42 -15.62 -6.59
C THR A 143 -7.33 -17.08 -6.16
N LEU A 144 -8.49 -17.68 -5.97
CA LEU A 144 -8.65 -19.07 -5.54
C LEU A 144 -9.31 -19.90 -6.65
N THR A 145 -9.10 -21.20 -6.64
CA THR A 145 -9.78 -22.14 -7.55
C THR A 145 -10.60 -23.15 -6.78
N GLY A 146 -11.80 -23.42 -7.28
CA GLY A 146 -12.70 -24.40 -6.68
C GLY A 146 -13.85 -24.80 -7.60
N SER A 147 -14.73 -25.65 -7.10
CA SER A 147 -16.02 -25.92 -7.74
C SER A 147 -16.95 -24.70 -7.60
N LYS A 148 -18.03 -24.63 -8.37
CA LYS A 148 -18.99 -23.51 -8.34
C LYS A 148 -19.49 -23.14 -6.95
N ASN A 149 -19.66 -24.13 -6.08
CA ASN A 149 -20.25 -23.98 -4.74
C ASN A 149 -19.18 -24.01 -3.64
N SER A 150 -17.90 -23.89 -3.99
CA SER A 150 -16.82 -23.83 -3.00
C SER A 150 -17.02 -22.64 -2.07
N GLN A 151 -16.87 -22.90 -0.77
CA GLN A 151 -16.92 -21.89 0.28
C GLN A 151 -15.52 -21.73 0.84
N PHE A 152 -14.96 -20.54 0.69
CA PHE A 152 -13.67 -20.18 1.27
C PHE A 152 -13.91 -19.22 2.42
N SER A 153 -13.31 -19.48 3.57
CA SER A 153 -13.40 -18.64 4.77
C SER A 153 -12.53 -17.38 4.67
N VAL A 154 -12.63 -16.66 3.55
CA VAL A 154 -11.85 -15.46 3.24
C VAL A 154 -12.21 -14.29 4.16
N ASP A 155 -13.44 -14.29 4.67
CA ASP A 155 -13.95 -13.36 5.68
C ASP A 155 -13.16 -13.41 6.99
N THR A 156 -12.50 -14.53 7.31
CA THR A 156 -11.63 -14.65 8.50
C THR A 156 -10.32 -13.86 8.38
N ILE A 157 -9.94 -13.45 7.17
CA ILE A 157 -8.70 -12.71 6.90
C ILE A 157 -8.92 -11.20 7.05
N GLY A 158 -10.13 -10.73 6.74
CA GLY A 158 -10.50 -9.33 6.80
C GLY A 158 -11.73 -9.00 5.96
N ASN A 159 -11.97 -7.71 5.78
CA ASN A 159 -13.16 -7.20 5.09
C ASN A 159 -13.04 -7.37 3.57
N ILE A 160 -14.02 -8.01 2.95
CA ILE A 160 -14.06 -8.19 1.49
C ILE A 160 -14.53 -6.90 0.83
N LEU A 161 -13.62 -6.22 0.13
CA LEU A 161 -13.89 -4.99 -0.63
C LEU A 161 -14.46 -5.28 -2.01
N ASN A 162 -14.05 -6.38 -2.63
CA ASN A 162 -14.51 -6.78 -3.95
C ASN A 162 -14.47 -8.29 -4.11
N TYR A 163 -15.36 -8.81 -4.96
CA TYR A 163 -15.48 -10.22 -5.28
C TYR A 163 -15.74 -10.40 -6.78
N SER A 164 -15.09 -11.40 -7.37
CA SER A 164 -15.32 -11.82 -8.75
C SER A 164 -15.36 -13.34 -8.86
N LEU A 165 -16.20 -13.83 -9.76
CA LEU A 165 -16.33 -15.25 -10.06
C LEU A 165 -16.24 -15.46 -11.57
N ARG A 166 -15.34 -16.33 -12.00
CA ARG A 166 -15.17 -16.67 -13.41
C ARG A 166 -15.09 -18.18 -13.59
N GLN A 167 -15.83 -18.72 -14.54
CA GLN A 167 -15.65 -20.12 -14.93
C GLN A 167 -14.38 -20.28 -15.78
N ILE A 168 -13.60 -21.31 -15.50
CA ILE A 168 -12.44 -21.70 -16.30
C ILE A 168 -12.93 -22.44 -17.55
N GLU A 169 -12.56 -21.96 -18.72
CA GLU A 169 -13.01 -22.53 -19.99
C GLU A 169 -12.60 -24.01 -20.11
N GLY A 170 -13.55 -24.86 -20.50
CA GLY A 170 -13.32 -26.29 -20.68
C GLY A 170 -13.16 -27.09 -19.38
N LYS A 171 -13.36 -26.48 -18.20
CA LYS A 171 -13.31 -27.15 -16.89
C LYS A 171 -14.57 -26.84 -16.08
N ASP A 172 -14.97 -27.78 -15.20
CA ASP A 172 -15.95 -27.51 -14.15
C ASP A 172 -15.27 -26.95 -12.90
N LEU A 173 -14.48 -25.88 -13.12
CA LEU A 173 -13.75 -25.16 -12.09
C LEU A 173 -13.98 -23.66 -12.27
N TYR A 174 -13.89 -22.95 -11.16
CA TYR A 174 -14.18 -21.53 -11.07
C TYR A 174 -13.03 -20.83 -10.34
N GLU A 175 -12.66 -19.66 -10.85
CA GLU A 175 -11.75 -18.72 -10.21
C GLU A 175 -12.56 -17.74 -9.35
N PHE A 176 -12.22 -17.67 -8.08
CA PHE A 176 -12.79 -16.77 -7.10
C PHE A 176 -11.75 -15.70 -6.76
N GLY A 177 -11.96 -14.48 -7.26
CA GLY A 177 -11.09 -13.34 -6.98
C GLY A 177 -11.64 -12.51 -5.82
N TYR A 178 -10.83 -12.26 -4.79
CA TYR A 178 -11.18 -11.44 -3.64
C TYR A 178 -10.18 -10.31 -3.48
N LEU A 179 -10.70 -9.09 -3.26
CA LEU A 179 -9.90 -7.99 -2.73
C LEU A 179 -10.25 -7.82 -1.26
N ILE A 180 -9.30 -8.11 -0.38
CA ILE A 180 -9.47 -8.13 1.07
C ILE A 180 -8.75 -6.92 1.66
N GLN A 181 -9.42 -6.18 2.54
CA GLN A 181 -8.78 -5.23 3.43
C GLN A 181 -8.58 -5.90 4.78
N TYR A 182 -7.32 -6.19 5.12
CA TYR A 182 -7.00 -6.78 6.40
C TYR A 182 -6.97 -5.73 7.51
N GLU A 183 -7.23 -6.18 8.73
CA GLU A 183 -7.28 -5.34 9.91
C GLU A 183 -5.87 -5.13 10.51
N PRO A 184 -5.65 -4.01 11.22
CA PRO A 184 -4.44 -3.83 12.00
C PRO A 184 -4.27 -4.96 13.02
N TYR A 185 -3.10 -5.58 13.05
CA TYR A 185 -2.74 -6.60 14.00
C TYR A 185 -1.33 -6.33 14.54
N LEU A 186 -1.17 -6.49 15.85
CA LEU A 186 0.10 -6.47 16.54
C LEU A 186 0.08 -7.64 17.54
N ASN A 187 1.14 -8.43 17.57
CA ASN A 187 1.27 -9.48 18.58
C ASN A 187 1.59 -8.83 19.93
N ASP A 188 0.70 -8.96 20.89
CA ASP A 188 0.85 -8.38 22.24
C ASP A 188 2.10 -8.87 22.99
N ASN A 189 2.66 -10.02 22.58
CA ASN A 189 3.87 -10.57 23.18
C ASN A 189 5.16 -10.00 22.58
N LEU A 190 5.08 -9.24 21.49
CA LEU A 190 6.25 -8.65 20.84
C LEU A 190 6.45 -7.22 21.32
N ASN A 191 7.61 -6.94 21.91
CA ASN A 191 7.97 -5.56 22.20
C ASN A 191 8.42 -4.88 20.90
N PRO A 192 7.92 -3.68 20.56
CA PRO A 192 8.44 -2.89 19.44
C PRO A 192 9.93 -2.55 19.54
N ASN A 193 10.55 -2.74 20.70
CA ASN A 193 11.99 -2.57 20.91
C ASN A 193 12.78 -3.89 20.91
N ASP A 194 12.13 -5.03 20.63
CA ASP A 194 12.83 -6.30 20.48
C ASP A 194 13.40 -6.39 19.07
N TYR A 195 14.73 -6.28 18.95
CA TYR A 195 15.44 -6.36 17.69
C TYR A 195 16.14 -7.71 17.55
N VAL A 196 16.23 -8.21 16.31
CA VAL A 196 16.99 -9.41 15.97
C VAL A 196 18.26 -9.01 15.25
N SER A 197 19.41 -9.59 15.64
CA SER A 197 20.65 -9.37 14.91
C SER A 197 20.62 -10.04 13.54
N LEU A 198 21.31 -9.47 12.55
CA LEU A 198 21.36 -10.04 11.19
C LEU A 198 21.89 -11.49 11.18
N ASN A 199 22.79 -11.84 12.10
CA ASN A 199 23.32 -13.20 12.22
C ASN A 199 22.26 -14.18 12.73
N GLU A 200 21.53 -13.83 13.80
CA GLU A 200 20.43 -14.65 14.31
C GLU A 200 19.34 -14.85 13.25
N LEU A 201 19.04 -13.81 12.46
CA LEU A 201 18.11 -13.89 11.34
C LEU A 201 18.58 -14.90 10.29
N ARG A 202 19.85 -14.86 9.91
CA ARG A 202 20.46 -15.79 8.94
C ARG A 202 20.40 -17.22 9.46
N ASP A 203 20.88 -17.45 10.67
CA ASP A 203 20.90 -18.76 11.31
C ASP A 203 19.48 -19.34 11.38
N LYS A 204 18.48 -18.50 11.70
CA LYS A 204 17.09 -18.93 11.74
C LYS A 204 16.58 -19.34 10.35
N PHE A 205 16.81 -18.53 9.32
CA PHE A 205 16.32 -18.85 7.98
C PHE A 205 17.02 -20.06 7.36
N GLU A 206 18.29 -20.30 7.67
CA GLU A 206 19.01 -21.51 7.25
C GLU A 206 18.39 -22.80 7.82
N THR A 207 17.70 -22.73 8.96
CA THR A 207 17.01 -23.90 9.54
C THR A 207 15.71 -24.27 8.82
N ILE A 208 15.16 -23.36 8.00
CA ILE A 208 13.88 -23.57 7.31
C ILE A 208 14.15 -24.22 5.95
N ILE A 209 13.78 -25.49 5.81
CA ILE A 209 14.01 -26.28 4.59
C ILE A 209 13.13 -25.77 3.44
N GLY A 210 13.74 -25.53 2.27
CA GLY A 210 13.04 -25.08 1.07
C GLY A 210 12.91 -23.55 0.94
N LEU A 211 13.58 -22.81 1.82
CA LEU A 211 13.65 -21.35 1.78
C LEU A 211 14.91 -20.91 1.02
N ASP A 212 14.75 -20.09 -0.02
CA ASP A 212 15.86 -19.37 -0.66
C ASP A 212 15.84 -17.91 -0.21
N VAL A 213 16.95 -17.45 0.36
CA VAL A 213 17.07 -16.12 0.97
C VAL A 213 18.14 -15.33 0.24
N ARG A 214 17.73 -14.20 -0.33
CA ARG A 214 18.61 -13.26 -1.01
C ARG A 214 18.63 -11.93 -0.28
N MET A 215 19.78 -11.61 0.31
CA MET A 215 20.04 -10.28 0.89
C MET A 215 20.68 -9.40 -0.19
N LEU A 216 20.18 -8.17 -0.33
CA LEU A 216 20.74 -7.17 -1.23
C LEU A 216 21.70 -6.25 -0.45
N ASP A 217 22.47 -5.44 -1.19
CA ASP A 217 23.38 -4.47 -0.59
C ASP A 217 22.59 -3.47 0.28
N PRO A 218 23.11 -3.14 1.48
CA PRO A 218 22.46 -2.17 2.35
C PRO A 218 22.51 -0.76 1.76
N TYR A 219 21.52 0.05 2.09
CA TYR A 219 21.49 1.47 1.73
C TYR A 219 20.95 2.28 2.90
N SER A 220 21.33 3.56 2.97
CA SER A 220 20.85 4.45 4.02
C SER A 220 19.58 5.18 3.59
N LEU A 221 18.55 5.12 4.41
CA LEU A 221 17.32 5.90 4.27
C LEU A 221 16.97 6.52 5.62
N ASN A 222 16.69 7.82 5.65
CA ASN A 222 16.30 8.54 6.88
C ASN A 222 17.25 8.31 8.08
N ALA A 223 18.57 8.28 7.82
CA ALA A 223 19.63 7.99 8.81
C ALA A 223 19.63 6.58 9.41
N LEU A 224 18.82 5.65 8.88
CA LEU A 224 18.87 4.23 9.17
C LEU A 224 19.51 3.48 8.02
N GLU A 225 20.28 2.44 8.33
CA GLU A 225 20.78 1.51 7.34
C GLU A 225 19.74 0.40 7.13
N GLU A 226 19.26 0.27 5.90
CA GLU A 226 18.26 -0.70 5.50
C GLU A 226 18.89 -1.78 4.64
N THR A 227 18.59 -3.05 4.92
CA THR A 227 19.01 -4.19 4.11
C THR A 227 17.77 -4.86 3.51
N PRO A 228 17.55 -4.79 2.18
CA PRO A 228 16.48 -5.55 1.55
C PRO A 228 16.76 -7.04 1.58
N ILE A 229 15.74 -7.81 1.93
CA ILE A 229 15.76 -9.26 1.95
C ILE A 229 14.60 -9.76 1.09
N ILE A 230 14.92 -10.64 0.15
CA ILE A 230 13.94 -11.35 -0.66
C ILE A 230 13.97 -12.81 -0.22
N ILE A 231 12.84 -13.29 0.30
CA ILE A 231 12.64 -14.70 0.62
C ILE A 231 11.79 -15.31 -0.48
N THR A 232 12.24 -16.44 -1.03
CA THR A 232 11.46 -17.19 -2.02
C THR A 232 11.36 -18.66 -1.65
N SER A 233 10.21 -19.26 -1.88
CA SER A 233 9.98 -20.69 -1.66
C SER A 233 8.84 -21.16 -2.54
N ASP A 234 8.94 -22.41 -3.01
CA ASP A 234 7.84 -23.13 -3.65
C ASP A 234 7.05 -24.01 -2.66
N ASN A 235 7.50 -24.06 -1.41
CA ASN A 235 6.87 -24.75 -0.29
C ASN A 235 6.16 -23.73 0.62
N VAL A 236 4.81 -23.78 0.64
CA VAL A 236 3.98 -22.92 1.49
C VAL A 236 4.25 -23.15 2.99
N SER A 237 4.63 -24.36 3.41
CA SER A 237 5.02 -24.61 4.81
C SER A 237 6.25 -23.81 5.21
N ALA A 238 7.28 -23.75 4.36
CA ALA A 238 8.49 -22.98 4.65
C ALA A 238 8.19 -21.48 4.73
N ILE A 239 7.25 -20.99 3.92
CA ILE A 239 6.75 -19.61 4.02
C ILE A 239 6.02 -19.40 5.33
N ASN A 240 5.15 -20.32 5.74
CA ASN A 240 4.43 -20.21 7.00
C ASN A 240 5.39 -20.21 8.20
N ASP A 241 6.45 -21.01 8.16
CA ASP A 241 7.49 -20.99 9.19
C ASP A 241 8.24 -19.65 9.23
N ALA A 242 8.54 -19.06 8.08
CA ALA A 242 9.15 -17.74 7.98
C ALA A 242 8.20 -16.64 8.49
N LEU A 243 6.92 -16.67 8.11
CA LEU A 243 5.90 -15.73 8.59
C LEU A 243 5.68 -15.87 10.10
N ALA A 244 5.60 -17.10 10.61
CA ALA A 244 5.45 -17.37 12.05
C ALA A 244 6.66 -16.84 12.84
N TYR A 245 7.87 -16.98 12.30
CA TYR A 245 9.04 -16.36 12.89
C TYR A 245 8.91 -14.83 12.92
N MET A 246 8.49 -14.18 11.83
CA MET A 246 8.28 -12.72 11.81
C MET A 246 7.17 -12.25 12.78
N LEU A 247 6.13 -13.06 13.03
CA LEU A 247 5.11 -12.76 14.04
C LEU A 247 5.64 -12.78 15.48
N SER A 248 6.77 -13.45 15.69
CA SER A 248 7.35 -13.69 17.01
C SER A 248 8.75 -13.09 17.19
N SER A 249 9.23 -12.30 16.22
CA SER A 249 10.58 -11.76 16.26
C SER A 249 10.70 -10.37 15.62
N GLY A 250 11.61 -9.58 16.19
CA GLY A 250 12.28 -8.45 15.54
C GLY A 250 11.37 -7.36 14.98
N SER A 251 11.18 -6.26 15.71
CA SER A 251 10.51 -5.06 15.15
C SER A 251 11.29 -4.43 13.99
N ASN A 252 12.56 -4.80 13.84
CA ASN A 252 13.41 -4.47 12.72
C ASN A 252 13.17 -5.30 11.46
N LEU A 253 12.18 -6.20 11.44
CA LEU A 253 11.78 -6.99 10.26
C LEU A 253 10.45 -6.47 9.69
N VAL A 254 10.54 -5.72 8.59
CA VAL A 254 9.36 -5.09 7.96
C VAL A 254 9.01 -5.81 6.66
N LEU A 255 7.91 -6.57 6.65
CA LEU A 255 7.32 -7.13 5.45
C LEU A 255 6.57 -6.04 4.67
N ASN A 256 7.11 -5.64 3.53
CA ASN A 256 6.50 -4.60 2.69
C ASN A 256 5.47 -5.15 1.71
N LYS A 257 5.78 -6.34 1.17
CA LYS A 257 5.00 -6.95 0.10
C LYS A 257 5.18 -8.46 0.12
N ALA A 258 4.13 -9.19 -0.23
CA ALA A 258 4.20 -10.61 -0.53
C ALA A 258 3.49 -10.91 -1.85
N THR A 259 4.01 -11.85 -2.61
CA THR A 259 3.41 -12.29 -3.87
C THR A 259 3.51 -13.78 -4.04
N MET A 260 2.46 -14.39 -4.57
CA MET A 260 2.46 -15.76 -5.06
C MET A 260 1.86 -15.75 -6.45
N ASN A 261 2.49 -16.45 -7.38
CA ASN A 261 1.95 -16.65 -8.72
C ASN A 261 2.21 -18.08 -9.16
N ILE A 262 1.20 -18.75 -9.73
CA ILE A 262 1.42 -19.93 -10.56
C ILE A 262 2.30 -19.53 -11.74
N SER A 263 3.46 -20.16 -11.85
CA SER A 263 4.34 -20.00 -13.01
C SER A 263 4.13 -21.15 -14.01
N ASN A 264 3.25 -20.98 -14.99
CA ASN A 264 2.84 -22.07 -15.90
C ASN A 264 2.25 -23.30 -15.17
N ILE A 265 1.48 -24.11 -15.91
CA ILE A 265 0.75 -25.26 -15.37
C ILE A 265 1.68 -26.33 -14.78
N ASP A 266 2.98 -26.31 -15.12
CA ASP A 266 3.96 -27.35 -14.78
C ASP A 266 5.03 -26.90 -13.76
N LYS A 267 4.98 -25.68 -13.21
CA LYS A 267 5.92 -25.28 -12.14
C LYS A 267 5.18 -25.04 -10.83
N PRO A 268 5.82 -25.37 -9.70
CA PRO A 268 5.21 -25.14 -8.40
C PRO A 268 5.02 -23.64 -8.14
N ASN A 269 4.08 -23.33 -7.26
CA ASN A 269 3.72 -21.97 -6.91
C ASN A 269 4.85 -21.33 -6.11
N VAL A 270 5.51 -20.32 -6.69
CA VAL A 270 6.58 -19.63 -5.98
C VAL A 270 6.00 -18.44 -5.23
N VAL A 271 6.16 -18.48 -3.91
CA VAL A 271 5.89 -17.36 -3.02
C VAL A 271 7.16 -16.54 -2.87
N ARG A 272 7.00 -15.22 -2.83
CA ARG A 272 8.06 -14.25 -2.57
C ARG A 272 7.64 -13.28 -1.49
N LEU A 273 8.49 -13.09 -0.49
CA LEU A 273 8.34 -12.06 0.55
C LEU A 273 9.42 -11.00 0.34
N PHE A 274 9.02 -9.74 0.38
CA PHE A 274 9.91 -8.58 0.25
C PHE A 274 9.99 -7.88 1.59
N ILE A 275 11.12 -8.07 2.26
CA ILE A 275 11.36 -7.64 3.63
C ILE A 275 12.41 -6.55 3.63
N THR A 276 12.23 -5.53 4.46
CA THR A 276 13.29 -4.59 4.83
C THR A 276 13.77 -4.95 6.23
N TYR A 277 15.06 -5.23 6.37
CA TYR A 277 15.73 -5.32 7.66
C TYR A 277 16.25 -3.94 8.04
N LEU A 278 15.82 -3.42 9.19
CA LEU A 278 16.27 -2.15 9.73
C LEU A 278 17.47 -2.38 10.65
N ASN A 279 18.64 -1.89 10.26
CA ASN A 279 19.82 -1.96 11.10
C ASN A 279 19.82 -0.76 12.06
N TYR A 280 19.29 -0.99 13.25
CA TYR A 280 19.50 -0.10 14.39
C TYR A 280 20.90 -0.37 14.93
N SER A 281 21.93 0.20 14.30
CA SER A 281 23.24 0.25 14.91
C SER A 281 23.11 1.07 16.19
N ASP A 282 23.30 0.44 17.35
CA ASP A 282 23.54 1.16 18.60
C ASP A 282 24.68 2.16 18.34
N SER A 283 24.33 3.44 18.28
CA SER A 283 25.25 4.57 18.28
C SER A 283 25.78 4.81 19.69
#